data_AF-A0A966JGL8-F1
#
_entry.id   AF-A0A966JGL8-F1
#
_cell.length_a   1.000
_cell.length_b   1.000
_cell.length_c   1.000
_cell.angle_alpha   90.00
_cell.angle_beta   90.00
_cell.angle_gamma   90.00
#
_symmetry.space_group_name_H-M   'P 1'
#
loop_
_entity.id
_entity.type
_entity.pdbx_description
1 polymer ?
#
loop_
_entity_poly.entity_id
_entity_poly.type
_entity_poly.pdbx_seq_one_letter_code
_entity_poly.pdbx_strand_id
1 'polypeptide(L)'
;MLEHRVTVDGSQGVAADLVWRAGSPVIEEPRFTRLVDGRPILDYTRITQFGFWSGWIDIDGTRIEIAPDTLGCRDRSWGVRGGSGLPGPATVPQFHWLWVPTILDDLCAHVAVNEDGDGRAWHRSGAIAGRLDAPSLDEALDDSRVRRTTRSEVDLVWSPGTRWMSSATVRHEQWRDDEIEITYEPVLRFQMSGIGYLHPEWGHGSWHGELAETRDSIDLASVDPADPTMVHIQQVCRATSGERSGVGVFEQLVIGPHAPSGFSGLTDGAA
;
A
#
# COMPACT_ATOMS: atom_id res chain seq x y z
N MET A 1 -4.94 -20.60 0.47
CA MET A 1 -4.22 -20.84 -0.80
C MET A 1 -2.77 -20.42 -0.59
N LEU A 2 -1.84 -21.37 -0.53
CA LEU A 2 -0.44 -21.14 -0.16
C LEU A 2 0.45 -20.68 -1.33
N GLU A 3 -0.02 -20.89 -2.55
CA GLU A 3 0.69 -20.54 -3.77
C GLU A 3 -0.30 -19.99 -4.80
N HIS A 4 0.05 -18.89 -5.47
CA HIS A 4 -0.68 -18.32 -6.60
C HIS A 4 0.25 -18.18 -7.80
N ARG A 5 -0.26 -18.42 -9.01
CA ARG A 5 0.45 -18.14 -10.25
C ARG A 5 -0.25 -17.00 -11.00
N VAL A 6 0.53 -16.01 -11.43
CA VAL A 6 0.08 -14.88 -12.24
C VAL A 6 0.79 -14.96 -13.57
N THR A 7 0.02 -15.03 -14.65
CA THR A 7 0.55 -14.96 -16.01
C THR A 7 -0.01 -13.72 -16.69
N VAL A 8 0.86 -12.98 -17.36
CA VAL A 8 0.50 -11.83 -18.20
C VAL A 8 0.88 -12.19 -19.62
N ASP A 9 -0.08 -12.08 -20.55
CA ASP A 9 0.22 -12.27 -21.96
C ASP A 9 0.96 -11.04 -22.52
N GLY A 10 1.71 -11.24 -23.60
CA GLY A 10 2.59 -10.19 -24.15
C GLY A 10 1.90 -9.15 -25.02
N SER A 11 0.56 -9.01 -25.01
CA SER A 11 -0.17 -8.17 -25.97
C SER A 11 0.28 -6.71 -25.97
N GLN A 12 0.62 -6.18 -24.80
CA GLN A 12 1.08 -4.81 -24.58
C GLN A 12 2.60 -4.72 -24.39
N GLY A 13 3.38 -5.69 -24.88
CA GLY A 13 4.83 -5.69 -24.74
C GLY A 13 5.31 -5.98 -23.31
N VAL A 14 4.43 -6.43 -22.43
CA VAL A 14 4.77 -6.94 -21.08
C VAL A 14 4.24 -8.35 -20.98
N ALA A 15 5.12 -9.33 -20.74
CA ALA A 15 4.72 -10.70 -20.44
C ALA A 15 5.28 -11.12 -19.08
N ALA A 16 4.60 -12.01 -18.38
CA ALA A 16 5.09 -12.49 -17.10
C ALA A 16 4.59 -13.89 -16.78
N ASP A 17 5.36 -14.59 -15.96
CA ASP A 17 4.97 -15.83 -15.30
C ASP A 17 5.57 -15.82 -13.91
N LEU A 18 4.74 -15.47 -12.94
CA LEU A 18 5.13 -15.21 -11.57
C LEU A 18 4.42 -16.19 -10.64
N VAL A 19 5.17 -16.78 -9.72
CA VAL A 19 4.64 -17.61 -8.64
C VAL A 19 4.84 -16.88 -7.33
N TRP A 20 3.74 -16.63 -6.64
CA TRP A 20 3.73 -16.17 -5.26
C TRP A 20 3.61 -17.36 -4.32
N ARG A 21 4.37 -17.35 -3.22
CA ARG A 21 4.30 -18.31 -2.12
C ARG A 21 4.12 -17.61 -0.79
N ALA A 22 3.28 -18.18 0.08
CA ALA A 22 3.05 -17.68 1.43
C ALA A 22 4.31 -17.76 2.28
N GLY A 23 4.58 -16.69 3.04
CA GLY A 23 5.65 -16.62 4.03
C GLY A 23 5.22 -15.97 5.36
N SER A 24 3.92 -15.89 5.61
CA SER A 24 3.35 -15.40 6.86
C SER A 24 1.91 -15.91 7.04
N PRO A 25 1.33 -15.80 8.24
CA PRO A 25 -0.11 -15.78 8.42
C PRO A 25 -0.75 -14.66 7.57
N VAL A 26 -2.00 -14.85 7.19
CA VAL A 26 -2.82 -13.81 6.55
C VAL A 26 -3.21 -12.77 7.61
N ILE A 27 -2.98 -11.49 7.33
CA ILE A 27 -3.46 -10.40 8.18
C ILE A 27 -4.76 -9.87 7.58
N GLU A 28 -5.90 -10.15 8.21
CA GLU A 28 -7.17 -9.47 7.90
C GLU A 28 -7.22 -8.12 8.62
N GLU A 29 -7.22 -7.02 7.89
CA GLU A 29 -7.28 -5.68 8.47
C GLU A 29 -8.67 -5.39 9.06
N PRO A 30 -8.79 -4.57 10.12
CA PRO A 30 -10.09 -4.13 10.61
C PRO A 30 -10.91 -3.47 9.51
N ARG A 31 -12.24 -3.67 9.55
CA ARG A 31 -13.17 -3.10 8.57
C ARG A 31 -13.03 -1.58 8.49
N PHE A 32 -12.86 -1.07 7.27
CA PHE A 32 -12.87 0.34 6.95
C PHE A 32 -14.32 0.80 6.84
N THR A 33 -14.71 1.78 7.67
CA THR A 33 -16.05 2.39 7.60
C THR A 33 -15.89 3.90 7.56
N ARG A 34 -16.33 4.54 6.48
CA ARG A 34 -16.42 5.99 6.41
C ARG A 34 -17.77 6.43 5.90
N LEU A 35 -18.42 7.27 6.71
CA LEU A 35 -19.68 7.91 6.39
C LEU A 35 -19.42 9.38 6.08
N VAL A 36 -20.07 9.91 5.05
CA VAL A 36 -20.18 11.34 4.78
C VAL A 36 -21.66 11.69 4.73
N ASP A 37 -22.09 12.62 5.58
CA ASP A 37 -23.50 13.00 5.75
C ASP A 37 -24.44 11.79 5.95
N GLY A 38 -23.99 10.81 6.72
CA GLY A 38 -24.74 9.58 7.01
C GLY A 38 -24.76 8.54 5.88
N ARG A 39 -24.02 8.77 4.78
CA ARG A 39 -23.92 7.83 3.65
C ARG A 39 -22.58 7.09 3.67
N PRO A 40 -22.56 5.75 3.52
CA PRO A 40 -21.32 5.00 3.41
C PRO A 40 -20.63 5.32 2.08
N ILE A 41 -19.45 5.94 2.19
CA ILE A 41 -18.57 6.16 1.04
C ILE A 41 -17.47 5.10 0.96
N LEU A 42 -17.11 4.49 2.10
CA LEU A 42 -16.23 3.34 2.19
C LEU A 42 -16.80 2.38 3.22
N ASP A 43 -16.91 1.12 2.82
CA ASP A 43 -17.31 0.02 3.69
C ASP A 43 -16.70 -1.27 3.14
N TYR A 44 -15.44 -1.52 3.47
CA TYR A 44 -14.70 -2.65 2.94
C TYR A 44 -13.77 -3.23 4.01
N THR A 45 -13.32 -4.46 3.78
CA THR A 45 -12.20 -5.04 4.51
C THR A 45 -11.13 -5.50 3.51
N ARG A 46 -9.97 -5.89 4.02
CA ARG A 46 -8.89 -6.41 3.19
C ARG A 46 -8.03 -7.40 3.95
N ILE A 47 -7.35 -8.24 3.18
CA ILE A 47 -6.26 -9.07 3.68
C ILE A 47 -4.94 -8.61 3.07
N THR A 48 -3.88 -8.72 3.86
CA THR A 48 -2.50 -8.57 3.43
C THR A 48 -1.75 -9.82 3.86
N GLN A 49 -0.97 -10.41 2.96
CA GLN A 49 -0.13 -11.55 3.27
C GLN A 49 1.25 -11.40 2.65
N PHE A 50 2.27 -11.74 3.42
CA PHE A 50 3.66 -11.61 3.05
C PHE A 50 4.21 -12.94 2.56
N GLY A 51 5.24 -12.88 1.75
CA GLY A 51 5.89 -14.07 1.23
C GLY A 51 6.88 -13.73 0.14
N PHE A 52 6.91 -14.59 -0.87
CA PHE A 52 7.96 -14.58 -1.88
C PHE A 52 7.37 -14.65 -3.28
N TRP A 53 7.93 -13.87 -4.19
CA TRP A 53 7.70 -13.94 -5.62
C TRP A 53 8.88 -14.62 -6.30
N SER A 54 8.60 -15.30 -7.40
CA SER A 54 9.59 -15.98 -8.23
C SER A 54 9.09 -16.09 -9.66
N GLY A 55 9.99 -16.34 -10.62
CA GLY A 55 9.63 -16.50 -12.03
C GLY A 55 10.27 -15.41 -12.86
N TRP A 56 9.51 -14.79 -13.77
CA TRP A 56 10.08 -13.81 -14.69
C TRP A 56 9.08 -12.77 -15.19
N ILE A 57 9.63 -11.63 -15.60
CA ILE A 57 8.93 -10.55 -16.29
C ILE A 57 9.72 -10.25 -17.57
N ASP A 58 9.04 -10.10 -18.70
CA ASP A 58 9.61 -9.64 -19.97
C ASP A 58 8.97 -8.30 -20.33
N ILE A 59 9.79 -7.32 -20.65
CA ILE A 59 9.35 -5.99 -21.07
C ILE A 59 10.04 -5.67 -22.40
N ASP A 60 9.26 -5.54 -23.45
CA ASP A 60 9.73 -5.25 -24.81
C ASP A 60 10.87 -6.20 -25.27
N GLY A 61 10.80 -7.49 -24.89
CA GLY A 61 11.81 -8.52 -25.19
C GLY A 61 13.01 -8.54 -24.23
N THR A 62 13.04 -7.67 -23.22
CA THR A 62 14.05 -7.69 -22.16
C THR A 62 13.53 -8.47 -20.97
N ARG A 63 14.17 -9.61 -20.71
CA ARG A 63 13.78 -10.53 -19.64
C ARG A 63 14.48 -10.25 -18.32
N ILE A 64 13.70 -10.19 -17.25
CA ILE A 64 14.10 -10.00 -15.86
C ILE A 64 13.69 -11.26 -15.09
N GLU A 65 14.69 -11.99 -14.58
CA GLU A 65 14.46 -13.15 -13.72
C GLU A 65 14.23 -12.70 -12.27
N ILE A 66 13.23 -13.29 -11.62
CA ILE A 66 12.85 -13.02 -10.24
C ILE A 66 13.26 -14.23 -9.38
N ALA A 67 14.23 -13.99 -8.51
CA ALA A 67 14.80 -15.04 -7.66
C ALA A 67 13.75 -15.62 -6.69
N PRO A 68 13.82 -16.92 -6.32
CA PRO A 68 12.81 -17.57 -5.47
C PRO A 68 12.56 -16.97 -4.09
N ASP A 69 13.51 -16.18 -3.58
CA ASP A 69 13.50 -15.49 -2.29
C ASP A 69 13.14 -14.00 -2.40
N THR A 70 12.68 -13.54 -3.57
CA THR A 70 12.27 -12.15 -3.77
C THR A 70 11.07 -11.83 -2.87
N LEU A 71 11.29 -10.97 -1.87
CA LEU A 71 10.26 -10.60 -0.91
C LEU A 71 9.11 -9.84 -1.59
N GLY A 72 7.90 -10.08 -1.12
CA GLY A 72 6.76 -9.24 -1.48
C GLY A 72 5.51 -9.57 -0.69
N CYS A 73 4.48 -8.79 -0.93
CA CYS A 73 3.16 -9.01 -0.37
C CYS A 73 2.13 -9.22 -1.48
N ARG A 74 1.00 -9.79 -1.08
CA ARG A 74 -0.25 -9.73 -1.84
C ARG A 74 -1.31 -9.10 -0.95
N ASP A 75 -2.18 -8.32 -1.56
CA ASP A 75 -3.35 -7.78 -0.90
C ASP A 75 -4.63 -8.17 -1.66
N ARG A 76 -5.74 -8.14 -0.95
CA ARG A 76 -7.08 -8.26 -1.54
C ARG A 76 -8.07 -7.52 -0.68
N SER A 77 -8.74 -6.53 -1.24
CA SER A 77 -9.82 -5.81 -0.55
C SER A 77 -11.18 -6.07 -1.17
N TRP A 78 -12.24 -6.21 -0.37
CA TRP A 78 -13.61 -6.40 -0.86
C TRP A 78 -14.62 -5.60 -0.03
N GLY A 79 -15.69 -5.16 -0.68
CA GLY A 79 -16.74 -4.36 -0.06
C GLY A 79 -17.11 -3.15 -0.93
N VAL A 80 -17.74 -2.16 -0.31
CA VAL A 80 -18.13 -0.90 -0.93
C VAL A 80 -16.93 0.03 -0.95
N ARG A 81 -16.55 0.46 -2.15
CA ARG A 81 -15.65 1.60 -2.37
C ARG A 81 -16.43 2.72 -3.07
N GLY A 82 -16.12 3.96 -2.72
CA GLY A 82 -16.71 5.13 -3.36
C GLY A 82 -16.39 5.13 -4.85
N GLY A 83 -17.43 5.15 -5.67
CA GLY A 83 -17.41 5.18 -7.14
C GLY A 83 -18.70 5.85 -7.64
N SER A 84 -18.69 6.28 -8.91
CA SER A 84 -19.71 7.15 -9.51
C SER A 84 -21.15 6.67 -9.26
N GLY A 85 -21.98 7.49 -8.61
CA GLY A 85 -23.43 7.21 -8.61
C GLY A 85 -24.30 7.95 -7.60
N LEU A 86 -23.76 8.54 -6.53
CA LEU A 86 -24.59 9.22 -5.54
C LEU A 86 -24.28 10.72 -5.46
N PRO A 87 -25.18 11.61 -5.92
CA PRO A 87 -25.00 13.05 -5.77
C PRO A 87 -24.95 13.41 -4.28
N GLY A 88 -23.81 13.94 -3.84
CA GLY A 88 -23.59 14.50 -2.50
C GLY A 88 -23.13 15.95 -2.60
N PRO A 89 -23.18 16.72 -1.50
CA PRO A 89 -22.63 18.08 -1.49
C PRO A 89 -21.16 18.06 -1.90
N ALA A 90 -20.74 19.08 -2.64
CA ALA A 90 -19.33 19.25 -3.01
C ALA A 90 -18.52 19.53 -1.74
N THR A 91 -17.82 18.52 -1.24
CA THR A 91 -16.81 18.69 -0.19
C THR A 91 -15.47 18.98 -0.86
N VAL A 92 -14.63 19.78 -0.20
CA VAL A 92 -13.22 19.87 -0.58
C VAL A 92 -12.64 18.45 -0.46
N PRO A 93 -12.04 17.88 -1.52
CA PRO A 93 -11.43 16.56 -1.45
C PRO A 93 -10.42 16.51 -0.30
N GLN A 94 -10.65 15.62 0.66
CA GLN A 94 -9.74 15.34 1.76
C GLN A 94 -9.60 13.83 1.90
N PHE A 95 -8.37 13.34 1.74
CA PHE A 95 -8.05 11.94 1.91
C PHE A 95 -6.59 11.82 2.30
N HIS A 96 -6.31 11.37 3.53
CA HIS A 96 -4.99 10.98 3.98
C HIS A 96 -4.97 9.47 4.13
N TRP A 97 -4.08 8.79 3.41
CA TRP A 97 -3.96 7.34 3.38
C TRP A 97 -2.51 6.93 3.40
N LEU A 98 -2.19 6.07 4.36
CA LEU A 98 -0.92 5.38 4.47
C LEU A 98 -1.19 3.87 4.58
N TRP A 99 -0.45 3.08 3.82
CA TRP A 99 -0.48 1.62 3.92
C TRP A 99 0.93 1.07 3.77
N VAL A 100 1.39 0.36 4.81
CA VAL A 100 2.80 0.05 4.98
C VAL A 100 2.98 -1.43 5.34
N PRO A 101 2.96 -2.34 4.36
CA PRO A 101 3.44 -3.71 4.53
C PRO A 101 4.97 -3.73 4.61
N THR A 102 5.50 -4.43 5.62
CA THR A 102 6.93 -4.51 5.89
C THR A 102 7.33 -5.94 6.21
N ILE A 103 8.44 -6.40 5.61
CA ILE A 103 9.05 -7.71 5.86
C ILE A 103 10.46 -7.45 6.39
N LEU A 104 10.72 -7.87 7.63
CA LEU A 104 12.04 -7.89 8.26
C LEU A 104 12.58 -9.33 8.30
N ASP A 105 13.78 -9.53 8.86
CA ASP A 105 14.42 -10.84 8.90
C ASP A 105 13.59 -11.93 9.60
N ASP A 106 12.94 -11.62 10.72
CA ASP A 106 12.20 -12.57 11.57
C ASP A 106 10.68 -12.32 11.65
N LEU A 107 10.21 -11.16 11.20
CA LEU A 107 8.81 -10.75 11.33
C LEU A 107 8.31 -9.95 10.13
N CYS A 108 7.00 -9.89 10.01
CA CYS A 108 6.28 -8.97 9.15
C CYS A 108 5.52 -7.97 10.01
N ALA A 109 5.51 -6.71 9.58
CA ALA A 109 4.73 -5.65 10.19
C ALA A 109 3.79 -5.05 9.15
N HIS A 110 2.64 -4.56 9.62
CA HIS A 110 1.68 -3.87 8.80
C HIS A 110 1.09 -2.71 9.58
N VAL A 111 0.98 -1.55 8.93
CA VAL A 111 0.16 -0.44 9.42
C VAL A 111 -0.68 0.13 8.28
N ALA A 112 -1.94 0.45 8.57
CA ALA A 112 -2.79 1.25 7.72
C ALA A 112 -3.37 2.41 8.51
N VAL A 113 -3.33 3.61 7.94
CA VAL A 113 -3.82 4.84 8.56
C VAL A 113 -4.67 5.61 7.56
N ASN A 114 -5.85 6.02 8.01
CA ASN A 114 -6.53 7.13 7.39
C ASN A 114 -6.94 8.19 8.41
N GLU A 115 -6.69 9.44 8.04
CA GLU A 115 -6.96 10.62 8.87
C GLU A 115 -7.88 11.61 8.15
N ASP A 116 -8.59 12.42 8.94
CA ASP A 116 -9.23 13.63 8.46
C ASP A 116 -8.24 14.81 8.38
N GLY A 117 -8.70 15.99 7.96
CA GLY A 117 -7.83 17.17 7.81
C GLY A 117 -7.22 17.68 9.12
N ASP A 118 -7.78 17.32 10.28
CA ASP A 118 -7.26 17.69 11.60
C ASP A 118 -6.28 16.64 12.15
N GLY A 119 -6.04 15.55 11.41
CA GLY A 119 -5.19 14.44 11.85
C GLY A 119 -5.90 13.39 12.70
N ARG A 120 -7.24 13.43 12.80
CA ARG A 120 -7.98 12.43 13.57
C ARG A 120 -8.14 11.19 12.73
N ALA A 121 -7.57 10.08 13.21
CA ALA A 121 -7.69 8.80 12.54
C ALA A 121 -9.11 8.27 12.66
N TRP A 122 -9.82 8.15 11.53
CA TRP A 122 -11.08 7.42 11.45
C TRP A 122 -10.84 5.94 11.11
N HIS A 123 -9.65 5.60 10.62
CA HIS A 123 -9.14 4.24 10.58
C HIS A 123 -7.66 4.23 10.97
N ARG A 124 -7.30 3.33 11.88
CA ARG A 124 -5.91 3.01 12.19
C ARG A 124 -5.84 1.54 12.57
N SER A 125 -4.94 0.81 11.94
CA SER A 125 -4.69 -0.57 12.27
C SER A 125 -3.20 -0.86 12.21
N GLY A 126 -2.76 -1.76 13.08
CA GLY A 126 -1.41 -2.26 13.08
C GLY A 126 -1.37 -3.72 13.49
N ALA A 127 -0.50 -4.48 12.86
CA ALA A 127 -0.35 -5.89 13.10
C ALA A 127 1.10 -6.34 12.90
N ILE A 128 1.54 -7.28 13.73
CA ILE A 128 2.83 -7.94 13.63
C ILE A 128 2.59 -9.44 13.54
N ALA A 129 3.27 -10.12 12.62
CA ALA A 129 3.25 -11.57 12.51
C ALA A 129 4.69 -12.10 12.37
N GLY A 130 4.98 -13.27 12.94
CA GLY A 130 6.26 -13.94 12.69
C GLY A 130 6.38 -14.36 11.23
N ARG A 131 7.60 -14.35 10.69
CA ARG A 131 7.85 -14.92 9.35
C ARG A 131 7.75 -16.44 9.38
N LEU A 132 7.24 -16.96 8.28
CA LEU A 132 7.16 -18.38 7.98
C LEU A 132 7.85 -18.58 6.63
N ASP A 133 8.59 -19.68 6.42
CA ASP A 133 9.24 -19.90 5.11
C ASP A 133 8.34 -20.65 4.12
N ALA A 134 7.63 -21.67 4.64
CA ALA A 134 6.71 -22.50 3.89
C ALA A 134 5.60 -22.99 4.83
N PRO A 135 4.67 -22.11 5.22
CA PRO A 135 3.64 -22.44 6.18
C PRO A 135 2.67 -23.49 5.63
N SER A 136 2.16 -24.35 6.50
CA SER A 136 0.94 -25.12 6.22
C SER A 136 -0.28 -24.20 6.09
N LEU A 137 -1.39 -24.73 5.55
CA LEU A 137 -2.62 -23.95 5.43
C LEU A 137 -3.15 -23.51 6.80
N ASP A 138 -3.06 -24.39 7.80
CA ASP A 138 -3.51 -24.08 9.16
C ASP A 138 -2.66 -22.96 9.77
N GLU A 139 -1.33 -23.00 9.62
CA GLU A 139 -0.46 -21.92 10.11
C GLU A 139 -0.69 -20.59 9.39
N ALA A 140 -0.98 -20.64 8.08
CA ALA A 140 -1.26 -19.45 7.30
C ALA A 140 -2.62 -18.80 7.66
N LEU A 141 -3.57 -19.58 8.17
CA LEU A 141 -4.93 -19.12 8.54
C LEU A 141 -5.11 -18.91 10.05
N ASP A 142 -4.13 -19.28 10.85
CA ASP A 142 -4.15 -19.14 12.31
C ASP A 142 -3.96 -17.67 12.73
N ASP A 143 -5.07 -16.94 12.87
CA ASP A 143 -5.09 -15.53 13.30
C ASP A 143 -4.46 -15.32 14.69
N SER A 144 -4.32 -16.37 15.53
CA SER A 144 -3.61 -16.25 16.81
C SER A 144 -2.12 -15.95 16.64
N ARG A 145 -1.57 -16.16 15.43
CA ARG A 145 -0.19 -15.79 15.05
C ARG A 145 -0.06 -14.33 14.60
N VAL A 146 -1.17 -13.61 14.46
CA VAL A 146 -1.21 -12.20 14.11
C VAL A 146 -1.46 -11.39 15.38
N ARG A 147 -0.42 -10.70 15.85
CA ARG A 147 -0.52 -9.83 17.03
C ARG A 147 -0.98 -8.44 16.60
N ARG A 148 -2.17 -8.04 17.04
CA ARG A 148 -2.70 -6.68 16.81
C ARG A 148 -2.02 -5.71 17.77
N THR A 149 -1.47 -4.63 17.23
CA THR A 149 -0.81 -3.60 18.02
C THR A 149 -1.84 -2.80 18.81
N THR A 150 -1.53 -2.37 20.02
CA THR A 150 -2.39 -1.46 20.79
C THR A 150 -2.42 -0.07 20.16
N ARG A 151 -1.31 0.33 19.54
CA ARG A 151 -1.17 1.59 18.82
C ARG A 151 -0.11 1.43 17.72
N SER A 152 -0.30 2.11 16.60
CA SER A 152 0.71 2.24 15.55
C SER A 152 0.82 3.70 15.14
N GLU A 153 1.91 4.36 15.52
CA GLU A 153 2.18 5.75 15.17
C GLU A 153 3.11 5.84 13.96
N VAL A 154 2.89 6.85 13.12
CA VAL A 154 3.65 7.05 11.90
C VAL A 154 4.17 8.48 11.88
N ASP A 155 5.48 8.64 12.04
CA ASP A 155 6.16 9.91 11.89
C ASP A 155 6.75 10.00 10.49
N LEU A 156 6.34 11.03 9.75
CA LEU A 156 6.77 11.26 8.37
C LEU A 156 7.67 12.49 8.28
N VAL A 157 8.74 12.36 7.51
CA VAL A 157 9.49 13.50 6.99
C VAL A 157 9.19 13.60 5.50
N TRP A 158 8.72 14.77 5.08
CA TRP A 158 8.33 15.04 3.70
C TRP A 158 9.49 15.64 2.91
N SER A 159 9.60 15.28 1.64
CA SER A 159 10.51 15.95 0.70
C SER A 159 9.96 17.33 0.36
N PRO A 160 10.75 18.42 0.49
CA PRO A 160 10.29 19.78 0.22
C PRO A 160 9.69 19.94 -1.17
N GLY A 161 8.62 20.72 -1.27
CA GLY A 161 7.87 20.94 -2.51
C GLY A 161 7.01 19.76 -2.97
N THR A 162 6.91 18.68 -2.18
CA THR A 162 6.16 17.47 -2.56
C THR A 162 5.33 16.92 -1.41
N ARG A 163 4.50 15.92 -1.70
CA ARG A 163 3.84 15.04 -0.70
C ARG A 163 4.46 13.65 -0.70
N TRP A 164 5.75 13.56 -0.99
CA TRP A 164 6.50 12.30 -0.97
C TRP A 164 7.32 12.22 0.30
N MET A 165 7.33 11.07 0.97
CA MET A 165 8.21 10.92 2.13
C MET A 165 9.68 10.88 1.70
N SER A 166 10.53 11.57 2.45
CA SER A 166 11.99 11.39 2.43
C SER A 166 12.44 10.33 3.43
N SER A 167 11.70 10.15 4.53
CA SER A 167 11.88 9.07 5.49
C SER A 167 10.63 8.94 6.38
N ALA A 168 10.51 7.80 7.06
CA ALA A 168 9.48 7.59 8.06
C ALA A 168 10.00 6.77 9.25
N THR A 169 9.34 6.93 10.38
CA THR A 169 9.44 6.00 11.52
C THR A 169 8.05 5.54 11.90
N VAL A 170 7.86 4.23 12.03
CA VAL A 170 6.61 3.63 12.51
C VAL A 170 6.89 2.97 13.86
N ARG A 171 6.11 3.32 14.88
CA ARG A 171 6.17 2.71 16.21
C ARG A 171 4.94 1.88 16.47
N HIS A 172 5.15 0.59 16.71
CA HIS A 172 4.10 -0.38 17.03
C HIS A 172 4.14 -0.70 18.52
N GLU A 173 3.22 -0.12 19.28
CA GLU A 173 3.01 -0.49 20.67
C GLU A 173 2.31 -1.85 20.75
N GLN A 174 2.79 -2.73 21.63
CA GLN A 174 2.30 -4.10 21.78
C GLN A 174 1.77 -4.33 23.20
N TRP A 175 0.80 -5.23 23.34
CA TRP A 175 0.30 -5.60 24.66
C TRP A 175 1.29 -6.53 25.37
N ARG A 176 1.95 -6.03 26.42
CA ARG A 176 2.92 -6.78 27.27
C ARG A 176 4.21 -7.23 26.57
N ASP A 177 4.48 -6.72 25.38
CA ASP A 177 5.75 -6.88 24.67
C ASP A 177 6.42 -5.51 24.50
N ASP A 178 7.70 -5.48 24.16
CA ASP A 178 8.44 -4.25 23.86
C ASP A 178 7.88 -3.57 22.60
N GLU A 179 8.00 -2.25 22.49
CA GLU A 179 7.66 -1.52 21.27
C GLU A 179 8.55 -1.96 20.10
N ILE A 180 7.98 -2.07 18.90
CA ILE A 180 8.74 -2.25 17.66
C ILE A 180 8.77 -0.92 16.92
N GLU A 181 9.93 -0.30 16.87
CA GLU A 181 10.20 0.88 16.04
C GLU A 181 10.85 0.43 14.72
N ILE A 182 10.30 0.88 13.59
CA ILE A 182 10.81 0.60 12.25
C ILE A 182 11.06 1.91 11.52
N THR A 183 12.27 2.10 11.00
CA THR A 183 12.61 3.26 10.15
C THR A 183 12.61 2.87 8.68
N TYR A 184 12.24 3.82 7.82
CA TYR A 184 12.06 3.61 6.38
C TYR A 184 12.84 4.65 5.59
N GLU A 185 13.71 4.15 4.71
CA GLU A 185 14.45 4.95 3.73
C GLU A 185 13.99 4.56 2.31
N PRO A 186 13.30 5.45 1.57
CA PRO A 186 12.85 5.18 0.22
C PRO A 186 14.02 4.93 -0.76
N VAL A 187 13.88 3.89 -1.60
CA VAL A 187 14.85 3.55 -2.64
C VAL A 187 14.27 3.59 -4.05
N LEU A 188 12.97 3.35 -4.20
CA LEU A 188 12.26 3.39 -5.48
C LEU A 188 10.86 3.99 -5.26
N ARG A 189 10.32 4.60 -6.31
CA ARG A 189 8.94 5.12 -6.34
C ARG A 189 8.17 4.45 -7.47
N PHE A 190 6.90 4.17 -7.22
CA PHE A 190 5.94 3.65 -8.17
C PHE A 190 4.70 4.54 -8.18
N GLN A 191 4.25 4.97 -9.37
CA GLN A 191 3.07 5.81 -9.53
C GLN A 191 1.83 4.94 -9.74
N MET A 192 0.86 5.05 -8.85
CA MET A 192 -0.33 4.20 -8.86
C MET A 192 -1.27 4.50 -10.05
N SER A 193 -1.09 5.64 -10.73
CA SER A 193 -1.78 5.93 -12.00
C SER A 193 -1.53 4.87 -13.06
N GLY A 194 -0.33 4.27 -13.11
CA GLY A 194 0.00 3.22 -14.09
C GLY A 194 -0.79 1.93 -13.91
N ILE A 195 -1.53 1.78 -12.80
CA ILE A 195 -2.49 0.69 -12.54
C ILE A 195 -3.92 1.21 -12.30
N GLY A 196 -4.20 2.43 -12.78
CA GLY A 196 -5.54 3.00 -12.86
C GLY A 196 -5.98 3.89 -11.69
N TYR A 197 -5.18 4.05 -10.63
CA TYR A 197 -5.57 4.96 -9.54
C TYR A 197 -5.41 6.43 -9.95
N LEU A 198 -6.52 7.17 -9.97
CA LEU A 198 -6.59 8.57 -10.43
C LEU A 198 -6.28 8.77 -11.94
N HIS A 199 -6.18 7.68 -12.71
CA HIS A 199 -5.95 7.76 -14.14
C HIS A 199 -7.16 8.44 -14.84
N PRO A 200 -6.95 9.42 -15.73
CA PRO A 200 -8.04 10.20 -16.35
C PRO A 200 -8.96 9.42 -17.31
N GLU A 201 -8.62 8.18 -17.63
CA GLU A 201 -9.31 7.36 -18.64
C GLU A 201 -9.53 5.97 -18.05
N TRP A 202 -8.43 5.31 -17.63
CA TRP A 202 -8.41 3.98 -17.04
C TRP A 202 -8.58 3.99 -15.52
N GLY A 203 -9.47 4.87 -15.04
CA GLY A 203 -9.74 5.03 -13.61
C GLY A 203 -10.16 3.71 -12.94
N HIS A 204 -9.70 3.48 -11.71
CA HIS A 204 -9.97 2.28 -10.95
C HIS A 204 -11.48 1.97 -10.86
N GLY A 205 -11.88 0.81 -11.40
CA GLY A 205 -13.28 0.35 -11.42
C GLY A 205 -14.10 0.79 -12.63
N SER A 206 -13.51 1.51 -13.59
CA SER A 206 -14.17 1.88 -14.85
C SER A 206 -14.41 0.67 -15.75
N TRP A 207 -15.57 0.62 -16.40
CA TRP A 207 -15.88 -0.38 -17.41
C TRP A 207 -15.39 0.07 -18.79
N HIS A 208 -14.55 -0.73 -19.43
CA HIS A 208 -13.96 -0.44 -20.75
C HIS A 208 -14.39 -1.41 -21.86
N GLY A 209 -15.36 -2.28 -21.59
CA GLY A 209 -15.75 -3.38 -22.48
C GLY A 209 -15.33 -4.73 -21.93
N GLU A 210 -15.61 -5.79 -22.69
CA GLU A 210 -15.39 -7.18 -22.25
C GLU A 210 -13.90 -7.53 -22.06
N LEU A 211 -13.04 -7.03 -22.96
CA LEU A 211 -11.59 -7.15 -22.88
C LEU A 211 -10.99 -5.87 -23.47
N ALA A 212 -10.33 -5.09 -22.62
CA ALA A 212 -9.66 -3.86 -23.01
C ALA A 212 -8.35 -3.78 -22.23
N GLU A 213 -7.28 -3.49 -22.96
CA GLU A 213 -5.92 -3.46 -22.43
C GLU A 213 -5.23 -2.19 -22.94
N THR A 214 -4.35 -1.65 -22.11
CA THR A 214 -3.52 -0.50 -22.45
C THR A 214 -2.17 -0.64 -21.78
N ARG A 215 -1.25 0.26 -22.12
CA ARG A 215 0.05 0.40 -21.48
C ARG A 215 0.34 1.87 -21.20
N ASP A 216 0.82 2.11 -19.98
CA ASP A 216 1.43 3.37 -19.60
C ASP A 216 2.95 3.23 -19.49
N SER A 217 3.66 4.31 -19.83
CA SER A 217 5.08 4.50 -19.55
C SER A 217 5.25 5.85 -18.88
N ILE A 218 5.68 5.84 -17.61
CA ILE A 218 5.80 7.04 -16.79
C ILE A 218 7.29 7.26 -16.49
N ASP A 219 7.86 8.34 -17.02
CA ASP A 219 9.18 8.80 -16.59
C ASP A 219 9.06 9.47 -15.23
N LEU A 220 9.42 8.72 -14.19
CA LEU A 220 9.34 9.15 -12.79
C LEU A 220 10.09 10.45 -12.52
N ALA A 221 11.16 10.76 -13.24
CA ALA A 221 11.94 11.97 -13.01
C ALA A 221 11.24 13.24 -13.50
N SER A 222 10.30 13.10 -14.45
CA SER A 222 9.55 14.21 -15.04
C SER A 222 8.19 14.47 -14.39
N VAL A 223 7.78 13.62 -13.45
CA VAL A 223 6.49 13.74 -12.75
C VAL A 223 6.45 15.03 -11.94
N ASP A 224 5.45 15.88 -12.21
CA ASP A 224 5.08 17.01 -11.36
C ASP A 224 4.48 16.47 -10.04
N PRO A 225 5.09 16.75 -8.87
CA PRO A 225 4.56 16.32 -7.58
C PRO A 225 3.15 16.83 -7.27
N ALA A 226 2.72 17.92 -7.91
CA ALA A 226 1.41 18.53 -7.68
C ALA A 226 0.33 18.05 -8.66
N ASP A 227 0.66 17.22 -9.66
CA ASP A 227 -0.31 16.69 -10.62
C ASP A 227 -1.32 15.77 -9.91
N PRO A 228 -2.63 16.10 -9.91
CA PRO A 228 -3.64 15.34 -9.19
C PRO A 228 -3.83 13.91 -9.69
N THR A 229 -3.33 13.57 -10.90
CA THR A 229 -3.33 12.20 -11.41
C THR A 229 -2.15 11.38 -10.90
N MET A 230 -1.13 12.02 -10.32
CA MET A 230 0.16 11.42 -9.93
C MET A 230 0.45 11.46 -8.42
N VAL A 231 -0.47 11.99 -7.60
CA VAL A 231 -0.28 12.11 -6.14
C VAL A 231 -0.42 10.79 -5.36
N HIS A 232 -0.91 9.72 -5.98
CA HIS A 232 -0.98 8.39 -5.36
C HIS A 232 0.26 7.58 -5.70
N ILE A 233 1.08 7.28 -4.70
CA ILE A 233 2.38 6.64 -4.88
C ILE A 233 2.56 5.45 -3.95
N GLN A 234 3.47 4.56 -4.33
CA GLN A 234 4.14 3.63 -3.43
C GLN A 234 5.64 3.87 -3.47
N GLN A 235 6.29 3.84 -2.31
CA GLN A 235 7.75 3.85 -2.23
C GLN A 235 8.23 2.50 -1.69
N VAL A 236 9.13 1.84 -2.42
CA VAL A 236 9.87 0.71 -1.87
C VAL A 236 10.95 1.30 -0.97
N CYS A 237 11.03 0.82 0.26
CA CYS A 237 11.90 1.35 1.30
C CYS A 237 12.82 0.25 1.83
N ARG A 238 14.07 0.60 2.14
CA ARG A 238 14.85 -0.15 3.11
C ARG A 238 14.21 0.06 4.47
N ALA A 239 13.90 -1.03 5.17
CA ALA A 239 13.31 -0.99 6.50
C ALA A 239 14.30 -1.54 7.54
N THR A 240 14.42 -0.89 8.69
CA THR A 240 15.32 -1.33 9.78
C THR A 240 14.64 -1.21 11.14
N SER A 241 14.93 -2.16 12.04
CA SER A 241 14.43 -2.17 13.42
C SER A 241 15.44 -2.81 14.36
N GLY A 242 16.21 -1.98 15.08
CA GLY A 242 17.37 -2.47 15.83
C GLY A 242 18.38 -3.15 14.91
N GLU A 243 18.68 -4.43 15.15
CA GLU A 243 19.56 -5.25 14.31
C GLU A 243 18.85 -5.87 13.09
N ARG A 244 17.51 -5.78 13.02
CA ARG A 244 16.73 -6.32 11.91
C ARG A 244 16.81 -5.42 10.69
N SER A 245 16.85 -6.04 9.53
CA SER A 245 16.79 -5.38 8.23
C SER A 245 15.70 -6.00 7.35
N GLY A 246 15.30 -5.28 6.32
CA GLY A 246 14.32 -5.78 5.37
C GLY A 246 13.80 -4.73 4.41
N VAL A 247 12.60 -4.98 3.90
CA VAL A 247 11.96 -4.16 2.87
C VAL A 247 10.54 -3.80 3.31
N GLY A 248 10.18 -2.54 3.13
CA GLY A 248 8.80 -2.06 3.25
C GLY A 248 8.30 -1.49 1.94
N VAL A 249 6.99 -1.55 1.72
CA VAL A 249 6.34 -0.67 0.75
C VAL A 249 5.60 0.38 1.54
N PHE A 250 5.80 1.65 1.23
CA PHE A 250 5.13 2.75 1.88
C PHE A 250 4.22 3.45 0.89
N GLU A 251 2.93 3.12 0.94
CA GLU A 251 1.92 3.73 0.08
C GLU A 251 1.43 5.05 0.68
N GLN A 252 1.33 6.07 -0.17
CA GLN A 252 0.84 7.39 0.21
C GLN A 252 -0.20 7.87 -0.80
N LEU A 253 -1.37 8.25 -0.29
CA LEU A 253 -2.30 9.11 -1.02
C LEU A 253 -2.78 10.20 -0.08
N VAL A 254 -2.30 11.42 -0.33
CA VAL A 254 -2.63 12.59 0.49
C VAL A 254 -3.20 13.68 -0.39
N ILE A 255 -4.51 13.87 -0.34
CA ILE A 255 -5.26 14.91 -1.06
C ILE A 255 -5.89 15.84 -0.05
N GLY A 256 -5.80 17.15 -0.31
CA GLY A 256 -6.42 18.17 0.52
C GLY A 256 -5.59 18.56 1.74
N PRO A 257 -6.16 19.44 2.60
CA PRO A 257 -5.51 19.90 3.81
C PRO A 257 -5.27 18.76 4.81
N HIS A 258 -4.14 18.84 5.50
CA HIS A 258 -3.80 17.95 6.62
C HIS A 258 -2.92 18.71 7.62
N ALA A 259 -3.51 19.15 8.72
CA ALA A 259 -2.86 20.01 9.71
C ALA A 259 -1.57 19.40 10.30
N PRO A 260 -1.51 18.10 10.66
CA PRO A 260 -0.26 17.50 11.15
C PRO A 260 0.88 17.50 10.13
N SER A 261 0.58 17.38 8.84
CA SER A 261 1.58 17.43 7.77
C SER A 261 1.90 18.85 7.30
N GLY A 262 1.15 19.86 7.76
CA GLY A 262 1.28 21.25 7.30
C GLY A 262 0.71 21.52 5.90
N PHE A 263 -0.04 20.59 5.32
CA PHE A 263 -0.64 20.77 3.99
C PHE A 263 -1.92 21.60 4.06
N SER A 264 -2.07 22.54 3.13
CA SER A 264 -3.17 23.52 3.14
C SER A 264 -4.00 23.53 1.86
N GLY A 265 -3.44 23.08 0.75
CA GLY A 265 -4.08 22.98 -0.56
C GLY A 265 -4.48 21.55 -0.92
N LEU A 266 -4.89 21.37 -2.18
CA LEU A 266 -5.30 20.05 -2.70
C LEU A 266 -4.09 19.15 -2.95
N THR A 267 -3.03 19.69 -3.54
CA THR A 267 -1.82 18.97 -3.94
C THR A 267 -0.54 19.79 -3.68
N ASP A 268 -0.62 20.84 -2.84
CA ASP A 268 0.57 21.59 -2.40
C ASP A 268 1.58 20.68 -1.71
N GLY A 269 2.86 20.97 -1.89
CA GLY A 269 3.94 20.23 -1.26
C GLY A 269 4.32 20.75 0.12
N ALA A 270 5.11 19.94 0.85
CA ALA A 270 5.71 20.34 2.12
C ALA A 270 6.63 21.55 1.95
N ALA A 271 6.73 22.36 3.00
CA ALA A 271 7.65 23.51 3.05
C ALA A 271 9.13 23.09 3.04
#